data_AF-A0A2E6VT06-F1
#
_entry.id   AF-A0A2E6VT06-F1
#
_cell.length_a   1.000
_cell.length_b   1.000
_cell.length_c   1.000
_cell.angle_alpha   90.00
_cell.angle_beta   90.00
_cell.angle_gamma   90.00
#
_symmetry.space_group_name_H-M   'P 1'
#
loop_
_entity.id
_entity.type
_entity.pdbx_description
1 polymer ?
#
loop_
_entity_poly.entity_id
_entity_poly.type
_entity_poly.pdbx_seq_one_letter_code
_entity_poly.pdbx_strand_id
1 'polypeptide(L)'
;MPVAGLVVRLLRSLFCKIKGQKEKGGGFSRVYANDAGAYPASYRLKTKSNPGKTTFRRDNEGGAPSEQYNPKRLLFMRKKLKQAALLWLLAVVAVLAGAWCLEGSWPLTFPTGAKLGASVLLVFWAFWANHLLGNRHALGRSTTWVAAGMLLGFCGDVVMQRIFFEQHAVLVAIGIFGLGHLAYLLAFVRMTPTQADEKLPLKIAAVAPVLGLALWWFFVYSDRMGPVLLVGSLIYSFLIVAMAAGAFFLWRRNPGYGVAFLGSISFVVSDVLLGNQLFRSPAFAAVGLVIFTTYILGQWAIVSAVPLAFKEPRLRNI
;
A
#
# COMPACT_ATOMS: atom_id res chain seq x y z
N MET A 1 28.46 -4.45 19.69
CA MET A 1 27.20 -5.06 19.20
C MET A 1 26.18 -5.29 20.34
N PRO A 2 25.30 -4.32 20.68
CA PRO A 2 24.14 -4.58 21.56
C PRO A 2 22.75 -4.25 20.96
N VAL A 3 22.67 -3.65 19.77
CA VAL A 3 21.41 -3.10 19.22
C VAL A 3 20.42 -4.20 18.79
N ALA A 4 20.90 -5.30 18.21
CA ALA A 4 20.05 -6.41 17.79
C ALA A 4 19.31 -7.07 18.97
N GLY A 5 19.95 -7.17 20.14
CA GLY A 5 19.33 -7.69 21.36
C GLY A 5 18.21 -6.80 21.92
N LEU A 6 18.33 -5.48 21.75
CA LEU A 6 17.32 -4.52 22.19
C LEU A 6 16.05 -4.60 21.33
N VAL A 7 16.21 -4.73 20.01
CA VAL A 7 15.08 -4.87 19.07
C VAL A 7 14.31 -6.16 19.33
N VAL A 8 14.99 -7.29 19.53
CA VAL A 8 14.35 -8.57 19.86
C VAL A 8 13.60 -8.50 21.21
N ARG A 9 14.17 -7.84 22.22
CA ARG A 9 13.50 -7.65 23.53
C ARG A 9 12.25 -6.76 23.41
N LEU A 10 12.30 -5.69 22.62
CA LEU A 10 11.17 -4.81 22.37
C LEU A 10 10.04 -5.53 21.61
N LEU A 11 10.38 -6.29 20.57
CA LEU A 11 9.39 -7.09 19.81
C LEU A 11 8.75 -8.17 20.70
N ARG A 12 9.53 -8.83 21.56
CA ARG A 12 9.00 -9.84 22.51
C ARG A 12 8.08 -9.22 23.56
N SER A 13 8.41 -8.03 24.07
CA SER A 13 7.56 -7.27 25.00
C SER A 13 6.23 -6.86 24.37
N LEU A 14 6.26 -6.38 23.12
CA LEU A 14 5.06 -6.05 22.34
C LEU A 14 4.17 -7.28 22.09
N PHE A 15 4.75 -8.42 21.71
CA PHE A 15 4.01 -9.67 21.49
C PHE A 15 3.37 -10.23 22.77
N CYS A 16 4.08 -10.20 23.91
CA CYS A 16 3.51 -10.65 25.19
C CYS A 16 2.34 -9.77 25.66
N LYS A 17 2.40 -8.46 25.39
CA LYS A 17 1.31 -7.53 25.77
C LYS A 17 0.05 -7.74 24.92
N ILE A 18 0.20 -8.22 23.69
CA ILE A 18 -0.92 -8.58 22.80
C ILE A 18 -1.56 -9.91 23.22
N LYS A 19 -0.76 -10.91 23.63
CA LYS A 19 -1.29 -12.21 24.13
C LYS A 19 -2.06 -12.11 25.46
N GLY A 20 -1.91 -11.01 26.21
CA GLY A 20 -2.59 -10.79 27.50
C GLY A 20 -4.06 -10.36 27.40
N GLN A 21 -4.56 -9.98 26.22
CA GLN A 21 -5.99 -9.74 26.03
C GLN A 21 -6.72 -11.06 25.72
N LYS A 22 -6.97 -11.85 26.76
CA LYS A 22 -7.94 -12.95 26.71
C LYS A 22 -9.33 -12.37 26.39
N GLU A 23 -9.83 -12.70 25.21
CA GLU A 23 -11.21 -12.45 24.80
C GLU A 23 -12.15 -13.23 25.73
N LYS A 24 -13.06 -12.52 26.40
CA LYS A 24 -14.28 -13.14 26.94
C LYS A 24 -15.10 -13.58 25.72
N GLY A 25 -15.25 -14.89 25.57
CA GLY A 25 -15.92 -15.51 24.43
C GLY A 25 -17.35 -15.04 24.25
N GLY A 26 -17.63 -14.48 23.07
CA GLY A 26 -18.95 -14.45 22.47
C GLY A 26 -18.84 -15.24 21.16
N GLY A 27 -19.53 -16.37 21.08
CA GLY A 27 -19.51 -17.23 19.90
C GLY A 27 -19.97 -16.48 18.65
N PHE A 28 -19.18 -16.55 17.59
CA PHE A 28 -19.56 -16.07 16.26
C PHE A 28 -19.60 -17.25 15.31
N SER A 29 -20.82 -17.64 14.92
CA SER A 29 -21.05 -18.46 13.74
C SER A 29 -20.80 -17.64 12.48
N ARG A 30 -19.98 -18.17 11.58
CA ARG A 30 -19.81 -17.70 10.20
C ARG A 30 -20.95 -18.23 9.32
N VAL A 31 -21.71 -17.33 8.73
CA VAL A 31 -22.29 -17.39 7.38
C VAL A 31 -22.32 -15.90 6.95
N TYR A 32 -21.78 -15.47 5.81
CA TYR A 32 -22.49 -15.40 4.53
C TYR A 32 -21.55 -15.33 3.33
N ALA A 33 -22.05 -15.94 2.25
CA ALA A 33 -21.55 -15.89 0.89
C ALA A 33 -22.13 -14.69 0.11
N ASN A 34 -21.29 -14.21 -0.82
CA ASN A 34 -21.56 -13.56 -2.11
C ASN A 34 -22.15 -12.13 -2.17
N ASP A 35 -21.27 -11.22 -2.62
CA ASP A 35 -21.59 -10.17 -3.60
C ASP A 35 -21.80 -10.82 -4.98
N ALA A 36 -22.95 -10.57 -5.63
CA ALA A 36 -23.05 -10.28 -7.07
C ALA A 36 -24.51 -10.05 -7.49
N GLY A 37 -24.80 -8.85 -8.01
CA GLY A 37 -25.75 -8.66 -9.11
C GLY A 37 -27.25 -8.69 -8.78
N ALA A 38 -27.96 -7.70 -9.32
CA ALA A 38 -29.41 -7.64 -9.49
C ALA A 38 -30.26 -7.74 -8.20
N TYR A 39 -30.82 -6.60 -7.78
CA TYR A 39 -32.05 -6.63 -6.99
C TYR A 39 -33.13 -7.36 -7.79
N PRO A 40 -33.70 -8.49 -7.31
CA PRO A 40 -34.95 -8.96 -7.86
C PRO A 40 -36.07 -8.06 -7.31
N ALA A 41 -36.88 -7.55 -8.23
CA ALA A 41 -38.19 -7.01 -7.93
C ALA A 41 -39.09 -8.13 -7.38
N SER A 42 -39.05 -8.36 -6.07
CA SER A 42 -40.01 -9.23 -5.40
C SER A 42 -40.20 -8.86 -3.93
N TYR A 43 -40.49 -7.58 -3.66
CA TYR A 43 -41.29 -7.24 -2.48
C TYR A 43 -42.73 -7.68 -2.74
N ARG A 44 -43.02 -8.95 -2.43
CA ARG A 44 -44.39 -9.48 -2.40
C ARG A 44 -45.10 -8.88 -1.19
N LEU A 45 -45.83 -7.79 -1.40
CA LEU A 45 -46.77 -7.24 -0.43
C LEU A 45 -47.83 -8.32 -0.13
N LYS A 46 -47.76 -8.95 1.04
CA LYS A 46 -48.91 -9.67 1.59
C LYS A 46 -49.89 -8.63 2.13
N THR A 47 -50.81 -8.18 1.27
CA THR A 47 -52.01 -7.49 1.72
C THR A 47 -52.92 -8.51 2.41
N LYS A 48 -52.82 -8.63 3.74
CA LYS A 48 -53.95 -9.13 4.53
C LYS A 48 -54.95 -7.99 4.61
N SER A 49 -56.07 -8.15 3.90
CA SER A 49 -57.24 -7.28 4.00
C SER A 49 -57.78 -7.31 5.43
N ASN A 50 -57.45 -6.29 6.21
CA ASN A 50 -58.16 -5.98 7.43
C ASN A 50 -58.47 -4.46 7.40
N PRO A 51 -59.68 -4.06 6.97
CA PRO A 51 -60.04 -2.65 6.90
C PRO A 51 -60.26 -2.14 8.32
N GLY A 52 -59.28 -1.39 8.86
CA GLY A 52 -59.52 -0.62 10.07
C GLY A 52 -58.31 -0.21 10.89
N LYS A 53 -57.17 -0.92 10.82
CA LYS A 53 -55.94 -0.55 11.57
C LYS A 53 -54.69 -1.05 10.85
N THR A 54 -54.08 -0.21 10.02
CA THR A 54 -52.72 -0.41 9.50
C THR A 54 -51.70 0.01 10.55
N THR A 55 -51.43 -0.87 11.51
CA THR A 55 -50.21 -0.78 12.31
C THR A 55 -49.08 -1.42 11.52
N PHE A 56 -48.14 -0.61 11.04
CA PHE A 56 -46.88 -1.09 10.46
C PHE A 56 -46.04 -1.74 11.58
N ARG A 57 -46.22 -3.05 11.80
CA ARG A 57 -45.33 -3.83 12.65
C ARG A 57 -44.16 -4.30 11.79
N ARG A 58 -43.01 -3.64 11.93
CA ARG A 58 -41.75 -4.11 11.36
C ARG A 58 -41.25 -5.23 12.27
N ASP A 59 -41.58 -6.47 11.92
CA ASP A 59 -41.04 -7.65 12.59
C ASP A 59 -39.54 -7.75 12.25
N ASN A 60 -38.71 -7.12 13.08
CA ASN A 60 -37.26 -7.25 13.04
C ASN A 60 -36.86 -8.62 13.66
N GLU A 61 -37.17 -9.70 12.97
CA GLU A 61 -36.61 -11.01 13.29
C GLU A 61 -35.19 -11.09 12.70
N GLY A 62 -34.18 -11.23 13.57
CA GLY A 62 -32.82 -11.64 13.18
C GLY A 62 -31.83 -10.54 12.76
N GLY A 63 -32.14 -9.26 12.98
CA GLY A 63 -31.17 -8.18 12.74
C GLY A 63 -29.99 -8.29 13.71
N ALA A 64 -28.80 -8.66 13.21
CA ALA A 64 -27.55 -8.57 13.96
C ALA A 64 -27.48 -7.21 14.67
N PRO A 65 -27.01 -7.15 15.93
CA PRO A 65 -26.98 -5.91 16.69
C PRO A 65 -26.27 -4.86 15.86
N SER A 66 -27.00 -3.81 15.46
CA SER A 66 -26.43 -2.67 14.76
C SER A 66 -25.31 -2.15 15.64
N GLU A 67 -24.05 -2.39 15.26
CA GLU A 67 -22.88 -1.99 16.05
C GLU A 67 -23.01 -0.49 16.29
N GLN A 68 -23.37 -0.12 17.52
CA GLN A 68 -23.79 1.24 17.83
C GLN A 68 -22.59 2.15 17.61
N TYR A 69 -22.72 3.05 16.64
CA TYR A 69 -21.66 3.95 16.21
C TYR A 69 -21.16 4.76 17.41
N ASN A 70 -19.91 4.51 17.84
CA ASN A 70 -19.29 5.22 18.96
C ASN A 70 -18.19 6.18 18.43
N PRO A 71 -18.47 7.50 18.31
CA PRO A 71 -17.53 8.46 17.76
C PRO A 71 -16.24 8.59 18.59
N LYS A 72 -16.30 8.33 19.91
CA LYS A 72 -15.11 8.36 20.78
C LYS A 72 -14.15 7.22 20.44
N ARG A 73 -14.66 6.01 20.17
CA ARG A 73 -13.85 4.84 19.76
C ARG A 73 -13.13 5.12 18.44
N LEU A 74 -13.76 5.82 17.52
CA LEU A 74 -13.22 6.11 16.19
C LEU A 74 -12.14 7.20 16.21
N LEU A 75 -12.37 8.29 16.94
CA LEU A 75 -11.33 9.31 17.16
C LEU A 75 -10.09 8.71 17.82
N PHE A 76 -10.29 7.83 18.81
CA PHE A 76 -9.22 7.11 19.48
C PHE A 76 -8.43 6.21 18.51
N MET A 77 -9.11 5.44 17.66
CA MET A 77 -8.45 4.62 16.63
C MET A 77 -7.67 5.46 15.63
N ARG A 78 -8.22 6.60 15.17
CA ARG A 78 -7.51 7.50 14.24
C ARG A 78 -6.23 8.05 14.85
N LYS A 79 -6.26 8.47 16.12
CA LYS A 79 -5.06 8.90 16.85
C LYS A 79 -4.04 7.76 16.93
N LYS A 80 -4.47 6.54 17.26
CA LYS A 80 -3.59 5.37 17.31
C LYS A 80 -2.97 5.01 15.96
N LEU A 81 -3.73 5.08 14.86
CA LEU A 81 -3.21 4.81 13.51
C LEU A 81 -2.15 5.83 13.08
N LYS A 82 -2.38 7.11 13.36
CA LYS A 82 -1.39 8.17 13.09
C LYS A 82 -0.12 8.00 13.92
N GLN A 83 -0.26 7.70 15.21
CA GLN A 83 0.88 7.42 16.08
C GLN A 83 1.65 6.19 15.60
N ALA A 84 0.96 5.11 15.22
CA ALA A 84 1.58 3.93 14.65
C ALA A 84 2.36 4.25 13.36
N ALA A 85 1.75 4.97 12.41
CA ALA A 85 2.41 5.38 11.18
C ALA A 85 3.70 6.20 11.45
N LEU A 86 3.66 7.12 12.42
CA LEU A 86 4.82 7.90 12.84
C LEU A 86 5.90 7.02 13.49
N LEU A 87 5.52 6.08 14.36
CA LEU A 87 6.48 5.15 14.96
C LEU A 87 7.14 4.27 13.91
N TRP A 88 6.41 3.84 12.89
CA TRP A 88 6.98 3.10 11.76
C TRP A 88 7.92 3.97 10.93
N LEU A 89 7.60 5.24 10.71
CA LEU A 89 8.51 6.17 10.05
C LEU A 89 9.82 6.30 10.84
N LEU A 90 9.71 6.52 12.16
CA LEU A 90 10.87 6.64 13.03
C LEU A 90 11.70 5.35 13.05
N ALA A 91 11.06 4.18 13.02
CA ALA A 91 11.76 2.90 12.92
C ALA A 91 12.53 2.79 11.59
N VAL A 92 11.92 3.17 10.46
CA VAL A 92 12.59 3.21 9.15
C VAL A 92 13.77 4.18 9.19
N VAL A 93 13.55 5.41 9.68
CA VAL A 93 14.62 6.43 9.79
C VAL A 93 15.75 5.95 10.71
N ALA A 94 15.44 5.28 11.81
CA ALA A 94 16.45 4.73 12.72
C ALA A 94 17.27 3.61 12.05
N VAL A 95 16.64 2.75 11.23
CA VAL A 95 17.37 1.74 10.43
C VAL A 95 18.27 2.43 9.40
N LEU A 96 17.77 3.46 8.72
CA LEU A 96 18.55 4.23 7.75
C LEU A 96 19.74 4.94 8.40
N ALA A 97 19.52 5.65 9.51
CA ALA A 97 20.56 6.34 10.25
C ALA A 97 21.59 5.36 10.86
N GLY A 98 21.12 4.24 11.41
CA GLY A 98 21.99 3.21 11.95
C GLY A 98 22.90 2.61 10.88
N ALA A 99 22.38 2.33 9.69
CA ALA A 99 23.19 1.84 8.59
C ALA A 99 24.16 2.90 8.04
N TRP A 100 23.75 4.17 7.99
CA TRP A 100 24.66 5.29 7.65
C TRP A 100 25.86 5.39 8.61
N CYS A 101 25.62 5.24 9.90
CA CYS A 101 26.68 5.30 10.92
C CYS A 101 27.64 4.09 10.90
N LEU A 102 27.22 2.96 10.33
CA LEU A 102 28.03 1.72 10.27
C LEU A 102 28.86 1.62 8.98
N GLU A 103 28.64 2.52 8.02
CA GLU A 103 29.24 2.43 6.70
C GLU A 103 30.51 3.29 6.62
N GLY A 104 31.67 2.63 6.68
CA GLY A 104 32.99 3.28 6.60
C GLY A 104 33.74 3.03 5.29
N SER A 105 33.19 2.24 4.36
CA SER A 105 33.86 1.86 3.12
C SER A 105 33.13 2.35 1.88
N TRP A 106 33.90 2.93 0.96
CA TRP A 106 33.43 3.40 -0.34
C TRP A 106 33.19 2.22 -1.30
N PRO A 107 32.13 2.24 -2.13
CA PRO A 107 31.05 3.23 -2.20
C PRO A 107 29.98 3.07 -1.09
N LEU A 108 29.41 4.20 -0.65
CA LEU A 108 28.32 4.28 0.35
C LEU A 108 27.07 3.56 -0.16
N THR A 109 26.74 2.38 0.40
CA THR A 109 25.77 1.48 -0.23
C THR A 109 24.71 0.79 0.63
N PHE A 110 24.38 1.13 1.87
CA PHE A 110 23.44 0.36 2.72
C PHE A 110 23.68 -1.17 2.76
N PRO A 111 24.02 -1.74 3.93
CA PRO A 111 24.14 -3.18 4.10
C PRO A 111 22.86 -3.93 3.69
N THR A 112 22.99 -5.04 2.97
CA THR A 112 21.85 -5.85 2.49
C THR A 112 20.88 -6.21 3.61
N GLY A 113 21.37 -6.55 4.80
CA GLY A 113 20.53 -6.83 5.96
C GLY A 113 19.68 -5.65 6.42
N ALA A 114 20.20 -4.42 6.35
CA ALA A 114 19.44 -3.22 6.66
C ALA A 114 18.35 -2.97 5.61
N LYS A 115 18.66 -3.18 4.32
CA LYS A 115 17.70 -3.04 3.21
C LYS A 115 16.50 -3.96 3.41
N LEU A 116 16.76 -5.25 3.56
CA LEU A 116 15.72 -6.27 3.74
C LEU A 116 14.99 -6.08 5.07
N GLY A 117 15.68 -5.70 6.14
CA GLY A 117 15.07 -5.42 7.43
C GLY A 117 14.03 -4.30 7.35
N ALA A 118 14.35 -3.20 6.66
CA ALA A 118 13.40 -2.11 6.45
C ALA A 118 12.18 -2.54 5.62
N SER A 119 12.39 -3.30 4.54
CA SER A 119 11.28 -3.81 3.70
C SER A 119 10.36 -4.77 4.49
N VAL A 120 10.93 -5.68 5.28
CA VAL A 120 10.16 -6.59 6.16
C VAL A 120 9.29 -5.81 7.14
N LEU A 121 9.86 -4.77 7.78
CA LEU A 121 9.13 -3.89 8.69
C LEU A 121 7.92 -3.25 7.99
N LEU A 122 8.08 -2.79 6.75
CA LEU A 122 6.97 -2.22 5.97
C LEU A 122 5.93 -3.25 5.53
N VAL A 123 6.32 -4.48 5.20
CA VAL A 123 5.38 -5.58 4.95
C VAL A 123 4.53 -5.82 6.20
N PHE A 124 5.15 -5.94 7.37
CA PHE A 124 4.41 -6.09 8.64
C PHE A 124 3.45 -4.93 8.88
N TRP A 125 3.89 -3.69 8.62
CA TRP A 125 3.01 -2.52 8.71
C TRP A 125 1.81 -2.61 7.76
N ALA A 126 2.04 -3.01 6.50
CA ALA A 126 0.98 -3.13 5.50
C ALA A 126 -0.06 -4.19 5.87
N PHE A 127 0.38 -5.36 6.33
CA PHE A 127 -0.52 -6.42 6.78
C PHE A 127 -1.25 -6.05 8.07
N TRP A 128 -0.59 -5.37 9.00
CA TRP A 128 -1.24 -4.86 10.21
C TRP A 128 -2.31 -3.80 9.89
N ALA A 129 -1.98 -2.85 9.03
CA ALA A 129 -2.93 -1.84 8.54
C ALA A 129 -4.11 -2.50 7.82
N ASN A 130 -3.84 -3.50 6.97
CA ASN A 130 -4.87 -4.28 6.31
C ASN A 130 -5.74 -5.07 7.30
N HIS A 131 -5.17 -5.66 8.35
CA HIS A 131 -5.96 -6.36 9.36
C HIS A 131 -6.91 -5.41 10.11
N LEU A 132 -6.44 -4.22 10.47
CA LEU A 132 -7.25 -3.23 11.19
C LEU A 132 -8.36 -2.60 10.34
N LEU A 133 -8.10 -2.39 9.05
CA LEU A 133 -9.00 -1.68 8.14
C LEU A 133 -9.77 -2.60 7.19
N GLY A 134 -9.30 -3.84 7.01
CA GLY A 134 -9.78 -4.85 6.08
C GLY A 134 -11.21 -5.29 6.35
N ASN A 135 -11.56 -5.38 7.63
CA ASN A 135 -12.91 -5.74 8.07
C ASN A 135 -13.95 -4.63 7.80
N ARG A 136 -13.55 -3.48 7.23
CA ARG A 136 -14.45 -2.39 6.86
C ARG A 136 -14.73 -2.44 5.36
N HIS A 137 -15.97 -2.78 5.00
CA HIS A 137 -16.40 -3.08 3.62
C HIS A 137 -15.97 -2.08 2.54
N ALA A 138 -15.87 -0.78 2.86
CA ALA A 138 -15.52 0.25 1.88
C ALA A 138 -14.02 0.34 1.54
N LEU A 139 -13.12 -0.09 2.44
CA LEU A 139 -11.67 0.08 2.27
C LEU A 139 -10.92 -1.25 2.18
N GLY A 140 -11.52 -2.35 2.62
CA GLY A 140 -10.79 -3.60 2.84
C GLY A 140 -10.20 -4.23 1.59
N ARG A 141 -10.88 -4.13 0.43
CA ARG A 141 -10.31 -4.60 -0.84
C ARG A 141 -9.07 -3.78 -1.23
N SER A 142 -9.11 -2.47 -1.05
CA SER A 142 -8.01 -1.59 -1.44
C SER A 142 -6.81 -1.72 -0.51
N THR A 143 -7.00 -1.94 0.80
CA THR A 143 -5.90 -2.24 1.72
C THR A 143 -5.23 -3.57 1.43
N THR A 144 -5.99 -4.57 0.97
CA THR A 144 -5.42 -5.85 0.52
C THR A 144 -4.52 -5.66 -0.70
N TRP A 145 -4.92 -4.84 -1.67
CA TRP A 145 -4.07 -4.51 -2.83
C TRP A 145 -2.80 -3.76 -2.43
N VAL A 146 -2.86 -2.83 -1.46
CA VAL A 146 -1.67 -2.18 -0.91
C VAL A 146 -0.74 -3.20 -0.21
N ALA A 147 -1.29 -4.10 0.61
CA ALA A 147 -0.50 -5.14 1.27
C ALA A 147 0.14 -6.12 0.27
N ALA A 148 -0.59 -6.50 -0.78
CA ALA A 148 -0.08 -7.33 -1.87
C ALA A 148 1.07 -6.61 -2.63
N GLY A 149 0.90 -5.32 -2.94
CA GLY A 149 1.95 -4.51 -3.55
C GLY A 149 3.22 -4.44 -2.70
N MET A 150 3.06 -4.29 -1.38
CA MET A 150 4.17 -4.25 -0.44
C MET A 150 4.88 -5.60 -0.32
N LEU A 151 4.14 -6.71 -0.30
CA LEU A 151 4.71 -8.06 -0.30
C LEU A 151 5.49 -8.34 -1.58
N LEU A 152 4.92 -7.99 -2.74
CA LEU A 152 5.61 -8.12 -4.03
C LEU A 152 6.87 -7.25 -4.07
N GLY A 153 6.81 -6.01 -3.57
CA GLY A 153 7.99 -5.16 -3.41
C GLY A 153 9.11 -5.83 -2.61
N PHE A 154 8.78 -6.43 -1.46
CA PHE A 154 9.75 -7.20 -0.68
C PHE A 154 10.31 -8.42 -1.43
N CYS A 155 9.47 -9.19 -2.14
CA CYS A 155 9.95 -10.28 -2.98
C CYS A 155 10.90 -9.77 -4.07
N GLY A 156 10.60 -8.62 -4.66
CA GLY A 156 11.46 -7.93 -5.62
C GLY A 156 12.82 -7.57 -5.00
N ASP A 157 12.84 -7.04 -3.78
CA ASP A 157 14.09 -6.72 -3.06
C ASP A 157 14.95 -7.97 -2.85
N VAL A 158 14.35 -9.07 -2.41
CA VAL A 158 15.06 -10.34 -2.19
C VAL A 158 15.71 -10.84 -3.48
N VAL A 159 14.99 -10.78 -4.60
CA VAL A 159 15.53 -11.16 -5.91
C VAL A 159 16.61 -10.18 -6.37
N MET A 160 16.41 -8.87 -6.19
CA MET A 160 17.35 -7.83 -6.60
C MET A 160 18.68 -7.91 -5.85
N GLN A 161 18.67 -8.35 -4.60
CA GLN A 161 19.88 -8.62 -3.81
C GLN A 161 20.63 -9.90 -4.24
N ARG A 162 20.19 -10.59 -5.30
CA ARG A 162 20.82 -11.79 -5.87
C ARG A 162 21.00 -12.94 -4.86
N ILE A 163 20.10 -13.03 -3.88
CA ILE A 163 20.16 -14.10 -2.86
C ILE A 163 19.90 -15.47 -3.47
N PHE A 164 19.04 -15.54 -4.49
CA PHE A 164 18.62 -16.81 -5.12
C PHE A 164 18.90 -16.90 -6.62
N PHE A 165 19.03 -15.77 -7.31
CA PHE A 165 19.24 -15.71 -8.76
C PHE A 165 20.49 -14.87 -9.05
N GLU A 166 21.52 -15.46 -9.63
CA GLU A 166 22.73 -14.72 -10.03
C GLU A 166 22.56 -14.11 -11.42
N GLN A 167 22.03 -14.91 -12.35
CA GLN A 167 21.78 -14.51 -13.73
C GLN A 167 20.32 -14.05 -13.86
N HIS A 168 20.09 -12.92 -14.54
CA HIS A 168 18.77 -12.33 -14.78
C HIS A 168 17.99 -11.78 -13.57
N ALA A 169 18.60 -11.70 -12.38
CA ALA A 169 17.95 -11.15 -11.17
C ALA A 169 17.26 -9.80 -11.40
N VAL A 170 17.90 -8.90 -12.15
CA VAL A 170 17.34 -7.58 -12.47
C VAL A 170 16.02 -7.69 -13.25
N LEU A 171 15.98 -8.55 -14.26
CA LEU A 171 14.78 -8.70 -15.10
C LEU A 171 13.62 -9.32 -14.30
N VAL A 172 13.91 -10.34 -13.49
CA VAL A 172 12.92 -10.98 -12.62
C VAL A 172 12.42 -9.99 -11.56
N ALA A 173 13.33 -9.24 -10.94
CA ALA A 173 12.98 -8.22 -9.94
C ALA A 173 12.08 -7.14 -10.56
N ILE A 174 12.41 -6.61 -11.75
CA ILE A 174 11.57 -5.64 -12.48
C ILE A 174 10.16 -6.20 -12.71
N GLY A 175 10.04 -7.48 -13.10
CA GLY A 175 8.74 -8.13 -13.25
C GLY A 175 7.93 -8.17 -11.95
N ILE A 176 8.55 -8.58 -10.84
CA ILE A 176 7.91 -8.66 -9.52
C ILE A 176 7.54 -7.27 -9.00
N PHE A 177 8.45 -6.29 -9.09
CA PHE A 177 8.17 -4.90 -8.73
C PHE A 177 7.04 -4.34 -9.58
N GLY A 178 7.00 -4.67 -10.88
CA GLY A 178 5.94 -4.25 -11.79
C GLY A 178 4.58 -4.75 -11.31
N LEU A 179 4.46 -6.03 -10.95
CA LEU A 179 3.23 -6.57 -10.36
C LEU A 179 2.86 -5.86 -9.05
N GLY A 180 3.85 -5.47 -8.24
CA GLY A 180 3.63 -4.66 -7.04
C GLY A 180 3.04 -3.29 -7.36
N HIS A 181 3.57 -2.59 -8.36
CA HIS A 181 3.06 -1.30 -8.84
C HIS A 181 1.66 -1.40 -9.42
N LEU A 182 1.37 -2.48 -10.13
CA LEU A 182 0.02 -2.76 -10.61
C LEU A 182 -0.94 -2.93 -9.44
N ALA A 183 -0.56 -3.64 -8.38
CA ALA A 183 -1.37 -3.77 -7.17
C ALA A 183 -1.64 -2.40 -6.52
N TYR A 184 -0.63 -1.52 -6.41
CA TYR A 184 -0.83 -0.16 -5.91
C TYR A 184 -1.75 0.68 -6.80
N LEU A 185 -1.56 0.64 -8.12
CA LEU A 185 -2.44 1.31 -9.08
C LEU A 185 -3.89 0.85 -8.93
N LEU A 186 -4.11 -0.47 -8.84
CA LEU A 186 -5.41 -1.08 -8.62
C LEU A 186 -6.03 -0.65 -7.29
N ALA A 187 -5.22 -0.45 -6.24
CA ALA A 187 -5.68 0.10 -4.98
C ALA A 187 -6.13 1.56 -5.14
N PHE A 188 -5.33 2.40 -5.80
CA PHE A 188 -5.61 3.83 -5.96
C PHE A 188 -6.84 4.09 -6.83
N VAL A 189 -6.99 3.34 -7.93
CA VAL A 189 -8.19 3.42 -8.78
C VAL A 189 -9.43 3.04 -7.99
N ARG A 190 -9.38 1.97 -7.18
CA ARG A 190 -10.52 1.54 -6.35
C ARG A 190 -10.85 2.51 -5.21
N MET A 191 -9.85 3.19 -4.65
CA MET A 191 -10.07 4.23 -3.64
C MET A 191 -10.58 5.54 -4.26
N THR A 192 -10.46 5.71 -5.57
CA THR A 192 -11.00 6.88 -6.26
C THR A 192 -12.50 6.67 -6.48
N PRO A 193 -13.39 7.55 -5.99
CA PRO A 193 -14.83 7.36 -6.11
C PRO A 193 -15.26 7.23 -7.58
N THR A 194 -15.89 6.11 -7.94
CA THR A 194 -16.28 5.78 -9.33
C THR A 194 -17.30 6.76 -9.91
N GLN A 195 -18.18 7.32 -9.08
CA GLN A 195 -19.12 8.38 -9.46
C GLN A 195 -18.44 9.71 -9.83
N ALA A 196 -17.13 9.86 -9.57
CA ALA A 196 -16.44 11.13 -9.74
C ALA A 196 -15.69 11.26 -11.09
N ASP A 197 -15.34 10.15 -11.76
CA ASP A 197 -14.51 10.21 -12.97
C ASP A 197 -14.46 8.88 -13.77
N GLU A 198 -15.46 8.62 -14.60
CA GLU A 198 -15.47 7.45 -15.50
C GLU A 198 -14.28 7.42 -16.47
N LYS A 199 -13.69 8.59 -16.75
CA LYS A 199 -12.54 8.76 -17.64
C LYS A 199 -11.20 8.58 -16.92
N LEU A 200 -11.16 8.20 -15.65
CA LEU A 200 -9.92 8.02 -14.90
C LEU A 200 -8.93 7.05 -15.58
N PRO A 201 -9.34 5.84 -16.03
CA PRO A 201 -8.42 4.94 -16.73
C PRO A 201 -7.83 5.57 -17.99
N LEU A 202 -8.65 6.30 -18.76
CA LEU A 202 -8.21 7.00 -19.97
C LEU A 202 -7.20 8.12 -19.65
N LYS A 203 -7.42 8.88 -18.58
CA LYS A 203 -6.47 9.93 -18.14
C LYS A 203 -5.13 9.34 -17.74
N ILE A 204 -5.14 8.22 -17.00
CA ILE A 204 -3.91 7.50 -16.63
C ILE A 204 -3.22 6.98 -17.90
N ALA A 205 -3.97 6.36 -18.81
CA ALA A 205 -3.47 5.85 -20.08
C ALA A 205 -2.94 6.95 -21.03
N ALA A 206 -3.42 8.18 -20.91
CA ALA A 206 -2.91 9.32 -21.66
C ALA A 206 -1.59 9.85 -21.10
N VAL A 207 -1.44 9.88 -19.76
CA VAL A 207 -0.26 10.46 -19.09
C VAL A 207 0.90 9.46 -19.03
N ALA A 208 0.61 8.20 -18.72
CA ALA A 208 1.63 7.21 -18.40
C ALA A 208 2.61 6.90 -19.54
N PRO A 209 2.16 6.70 -20.80
CA PRO A 209 3.08 6.44 -21.91
C PRO A 209 3.98 7.64 -22.22
N VAL A 210 3.42 8.86 -22.18
CA VAL A 210 4.18 10.09 -22.51
C VAL A 210 5.26 10.35 -21.49
N LEU A 211 4.89 10.43 -20.20
CA LEU A 211 5.86 10.70 -19.15
C LEU A 211 6.80 9.51 -18.90
N GLY A 212 6.29 8.27 -18.97
CA GLY A 212 7.12 7.08 -18.85
C GLY A 212 8.15 6.98 -19.97
N LEU A 213 7.76 7.23 -21.23
CA LEU A 213 8.69 7.22 -22.36
C LEU A 213 9.75 8.32 -22.18
N ALA A 214 9.35 9.52 -21.79
CA ALA A 214 10.28 10.62 -21.57
C ALA A 214 11.31 10.27 -20.47
N LEU A 215 10.83 9.84 -19.28
CA LEU A 215 11.73 9.47 -18.18
C LEU A 215 12.65 8.32 -18.55
N TRP A 216 12.12 7.30 -19.21
CA TRP A 216 12.90 6.17 -19.67
C TRP A 216 13.97 6.59 -20.68
N TRP A 217 13.60 7.34 -21.72
CA TRP A 217 14.50 7.78 -22.78
C TRP A 217 15.65 8.65 -22.24
N PHE A 218 15.32 9.65 -21.42
CA PHE A 218 16.32 10.60 -20.94
C PHE A 218 17.25 10.02 -19.88
N PHE A 219 16.75 9.15 -19.00
CA PHE A 219 17.51 8.74 -17.80
C PHE A 219 17.91 7.27 -17.76
N VAL A 220 17.15 6.39 -18.41
CA VAL A 220 17.30 4.92 -18.26
C VAL A 220 17.87 4.27 -19.51
N TYR A 221 17.40 4.67 -20.69
CA TYR A 221 17.81 4.10 -21.97
C TYR A 221 19.33 4.12 -22.17
N SER A 222 19.85 3.03 -22.73
CA SER A 222 21.26 2.85 -23.05
C SER A 222 21.39 1.86 -24.21
N ASP A 223 22.23 2.18 -25.20
CA ASP A 223 22.48 1.31 -26.37
C ASP A 223 23.12 -0.04 -25.99
N ARG A 224 23.59 -0.17 -24.73
CA ARG A 224 24.19 -1.39 -24.18
C ARG A 224 23.16 -2.39 -23.64
N MET A 225 21.88 -2.01 -23.59
CA MET A 225 20.82 -2.89 -23.11
C MET A 225 20.53 -4.01 -24.12
N GLY A 226 20.44 -5.24 -23.63
CA GLY A 226 19.85 -6.32 -24.43
C GLY A 226 18.37 -6.05 -24.73
N PRO A 227 17.82 -6.56 -25.85
CA PRO A 227 16.48 -6.23 -26.34
C PRO A 227 15.37 -6.53 -25.32
N VAL A 228 15.49 -7.64 -24.58
CA VAL A 228 14.52 -8.03 -23.55
C VAL A 228 14.48 -7.00 -22.41
N LEU A 229 15.64 -6.50 -21.99
CA LEU A 229 15.74 -5.54 -20.89
C LEU A 229 15.32 -4.13 -21.32
N LEU A 230 15.59 -3.77 -22.57
CA LEU A 230 15.11 -2.54 -23.19
C LEU A 230 13.57 -2.50 -23.15
N VAL A 231 12.90 -3.53 -23.68
CA VAL A 231 11.43 -3.61 -23.69
C VAL A 231 10.88 -3.72 -22.26
N GLY A 232 11.48 -4.57 -21.42
CA GLY A 232 11.04 -4.77 -20.04
C GLY A 232 11.10 -3.49 -19.20
N SER A 233 12.21 -2.74 -19.28
CA SER A 233 12.37 -1.48 -18.56
C SER A 233 11.44 -0.37 -19.08
N LEU A 234 11.13 -0.35 -20.38
CA LEU A 234 10.17 0.59 -20.96
C LEU A 234 8.74 0.32 -20.46
N ILE A 235 8.28 -0.94 -20.54
CA ILE A 235 6.97 -1.35 -20.02
C ILE A 235 6.87 -1.03 -18.53
N TYR A 236 7.92 -1.32 -17.78
CA TYR A 236 7.99 -1.01 -16.36
C TYR A 236 7.88 0.50 -16.09
N SER A 237 8.54 1.33 -16.89
CA SER A 237 8.45 2.79 -16.79
C SER A 237 7.01 3.30 -17.00
N PHE A 238 6.28 2.74 -17.97
CA PHE A 238 4.87 3.09 -18.14
C PHE A 238 4.04 2.71 -16.91
N LEU A 239 4.32 1.54 -16.33
CA LEU A 239 3.57 1.04 -15.18
C LEU A 239 3.79 1.87 -13.91
N ILE A 240 5.04 2.24 -13.60
CA ILE A 240 5.34 3.06 -12.42
C ILE A 240 4.77 4.47 -12.55
N VAL A 241 4.81 5.07 -13.75
CA VAL A 241 4.18 6.36 -14.00
C VAL A 241 2.67 6.26 -13.95
N ALA A 242 2.07 5.17 -14.44
CA ALA A 242 0.63 4.93 -14.32
C ALA A 242 0.21 4.87 -12.84
N MET A 243 0.97 4.16 -12.00
CA MET A 243 0.76 4.13 -10.55
C MET A 243 0.81 5.56 -9.95
N ALA A 244 1.84 6.35 -10.28
CA ALA A 244 1.98 7.72 -9.78
C ALA A 244 0.84 8.64 -10.25
N ALA A 245 0.41 8.52 -11.50
CA ALA A 245 -0.76 9.22 -12.03
C ALA A 245 -2.04 8.80 -11.29
N GLY A 246 -2.22 7.51 -11.00
CA GLY A 246 -3.32 7.01 -10.18
C GLY A 246 -3.33 7.62 -8.77
N ALA A 247 -2.16 7.70 -8.12
CA ALA A 247 -2.02 8.35 -6.82
C ALA A 247 -2.32 9.86 -6.87
N PHE A 248 -1.88 10.53 -7.93
CA PHE A 248 -2.18 11.95 -8.17
C PHE A 248 -3.68 12.21 -8.28
N PHE A 249 -4.39 11.45 -9.12
CA PHE A 249 -5.84 11.61 -9.28
C PHE A 249 -6.59 11.25 -8.01
N LEU A 250 -6.16 10.23 -7.28
CA LEU A 250 -6.71 9.91 -5.95
C LEU A 250 -6.55 11.10 -4.99
N TRP A 251 -5.35 11.68 -4.89
CA TRP A 251 -5.09 12.85 -4.06
C TRP A 251 -5.94 14.06 -4.47
N ARG A 252 -6.06 14.32 -5.77
CA ARG A 252 -6.85 15.45 -6.30
C ARG A 252 -8.32 15.36 -5.90
N ARG A 253 -8.87 14.14 -5.81
CA ARG A 253 -10.26 13.88 -5.40
C ARG A 253 -10.41 13.76 -3.89
N ASN A 254 -9.39 13.23 -3.21
CA ASN A 254 -9.37 13.08 -1.77
C ASN A 254 -8.00 13.53 -1.22
N PRO A 255 -7.88 14.81 -0.81
CA PRO A 255 -6.63 15.39 -0.34
C PRO A 255 -5.96 14.65 0.82
N GLY A 256 -6.70 13.80 1.55
CA GLY A 256 -6.15 12.93 2.59
C GLY A 256 -5.08 11.95 2.09
N TYR A 257 -5.07 11.64 0.79
CA TYR A 257 -4.11 10.73 0.15
C TYR A 257 -2.89 11.43 -0.44
N GLY A 258 -2.61 12.70 -0.09
CA GLY A 258 -1.41 13.41 -0.57
C GLY A 258 -0.10 12.69 -0.23
N VAL A 259 -0.07 11.96 0.89
CA VAL A 259 1.08 11.12 1.27
C VAL A 259 1.30 9.97 0.26
N ALA A 260 0.24 9.34 -0.28
CA ALA A 260 0.40 8.32 -1.32
C ALA A 260 1.00 8.91 -2.59
N PHE A 261 0.56 10.12 -2.98
CA PHE A 261 1.10 10.80 -4.16
C PHE A 261 2.59 11.12 -3.98
N LEU A 262 2.98 11.73 -2.85
CA LEU A 262 4.39 11.97 -2.54
C LEU A 262 5.20 10.67 -2.53
N GLY A 263 4.65 9.60 -1.94
CA GLY A 263 5.27 8.27 -1.96
C GLY A 263 5.49 7.72 -3.37
N SER A 264 4.51 7.87 -4.25
CA SER A 264 4.62 7.44 -5.65
C SER A 264 5.66 8.23 -6.44
N ILE A 265 5.80 9.53 -6.18
CA ILE A 265 6.86 10.36 -6.79
C ILE A 265 8.23 9.93 -6.28
N SER A 266 8.40 9.71 -4.97
CA SER A 266 9.65 9.19 -4.42
C SER A 266 10.03 7.84 -5.03
N PHE A 267 9.06 6.97 -5.30
CA PHE A 267 9.30 5.69 -5.97
C PHE A 267 9.74 5.87 -7.43
N VAL A 268 9.08 6.75 -8.20
CA VAL A 268 9.51 7.08 -9.56
C VAL A 268 10.95 7.60 -9.58
N VAL A 269 11.31 8.49 -8.65
CA VAL A 269 12.68 9.02 -8.53
C VAL A 269 13.68 7.91 -8.20
N SER A 270 13.37 7.06 -7.23
CA SER A 270 14.19 5.88 -6.88
C SER A 270 14.49 5.03 -8.12
N ASP A 271 13.46 4.68 -8.88
CA ASP A 271 13.58 3.72 -9.97
C ASP A 271 14.25 4.30 -11.21
N VAL A 272 14.06 5.60 -11.45
CA VAL A 272 14.82 6.33 -12.48
C VAL A 272 16.30 6.34 -12.14
N LEU A 273 16.66 6.64 -10.89
CA LEU A 273 18.04 6.62 -10.43
C LEU A 273 18.65 5.22 -10.47
N LEU A 274 17.87 4.19 -10.08
CA LEU A 274 18.29 2.79 -10.14
C LEU A 274 18.52 2.34 -11.58
N GLY A 275 17.59 2.63 -12.49
CA GLY A 275 17.76 2.34 -13.91
C GLY A 275 18.99 3.04 -14.49
N ASN A 276 19.20 4.32 -14.16
CA ASN A 276 20.39 5.04 -14.56
C ASN A 276 21.69 4.36 -14.07
N GLN A 277 21.75 4.02 -12.77
CA GLN A 277 22.91 3.35 -12.17
C GLN A 277 23.20 2.00 -12.83
N LEU A 278 22.16 1.21 -13.14
CA LEU A 278 22.30 -0.12 -13.73
C LEU A 278 22.76 -0.09 -15.19
N PHE A 279 22.38 0.94 -15.96
CA PHE A 279 22.51 0.89 -17.43
C PHE A 279 23.37 1.98 -18.06
N ARG A 280 23.62 3.10 -17.35
CA ARG A 280 24.36 4.27 -17.88
C ARG A 280 25.57 4.68 -17.03
N SER A 281 25.90 3.90 -16.00
CA SER A 281 26.87 4.19 -14.94
C SER A 281 26.33 5.10 -13.83
N PRO A 282 26.89 5.02 -12.60
CA PRO A 282 26.40 5.80 -11.46
C PRO A 282 26.51 7.31 -11.71
N ALA A 283 25.41 8.05 -11.53
CA ALA A 283 25.41 9.51 -11.67
C ALA A 283 26.32 10.21 -10.64
N PHE A 284 26.46 9.65 -9.45
CA PHE A 284 27.31 10.16 -8.36
C PHE A 284 27.57 9.05 -7.32
N ALA A 285 28.57 9.25 -6.45
CA ALA A 285 29.07 8.19 -5.58
C ALA A 285 28.07 7.71 -4.50
N ALA A 286 27.17 8.58 -4.04
CA ALA A 286 26.13 8.25 -3.06
C ALA A 286 24.79 7.80 -3.69
N VAL A 287 24.75 7.51 -5.01
CA VAL A 287 23.48 7.24 -5.71
C VAL A 287 22.74 6.05 -5.12
N GLY A 288 23.44 5.00 -4.71
CA GLY A 288 22.84 3.82 -4.09
C GLY A 288 22.08 4.15 -2.79
N LEU A 289 22.60 5.10 -2.01
CA LEU A 289 21.95 5.59 -0.81
C LEU A 289 20.66 6.36 -1.14
N VAL A 290 20.74 7.26 -2.10
CA VAL A 290 19.60 8.09 -2.51
C VAL A 290 18.48 7.20 -3.09
N ILE A 291 18.84 6.22 -3.92
CA ILE A 291 17.90 5.21 -4.44
C ILE A 291 17.19 4.53 -3.27
N PHE A 292 17.94 3.91 -2.35
CA PHE A 292 17.31 3.16 -1.27
C PHE A 292 16.48 4.03 -0.31
N THR A 293 16.94 5.26 -0.05
CA THR A 293 16.22 6.19 0.83
C THR A 293 14.91 6.65 0.20
N THR A 294 14.93 7.04 -1.07
CA THR A 294 13.73 7.45 -1.79
C THR A 294 12.77 6.29 -1.99
N TYR A 295 13.28 5.08 -2.23
CA TYR A 295 12.53 3.83 -2.28
C TYR A 295 11.76 3.54 -0.99
N ILE A 296 12.46 3.45 0.14
CA ILE A 296 11.84 3.03 1.41
C ILE A 296 10.86 4.10 1.94
N LEU A 297 11.16 5.38 1.73
CA LEU A 297 10.25 6.48 2.04
C LEU A 297 9.01 6.42 1.14
N GLY A 298 9.20 6.10 -0.15
CA GLY A 298 8.11 5.87 -1.09
C GLY A 298 7.16 4.77 -0.64
N GLN A 299 7.71 3.60 -0.28
CA GLN A 299 6.93 2.47 0.25
C GLN A 299 6.22 2.81 1.55
N TRP A 300 6.92 3.40 2.52
CA TRP A 300 6.32 3.81 3.78
C TRP A 300 5.13 4.76 3.54
N ALA A 301 5.30 5.74 2.66
CA ALA A 301 4.29 6.74 2.37
C ALA A 301 3.05 6.11 1.70
N ILE A 302 3.24 5.21 0.73
CA ILE A 302 2.14 4.48 0.08
C ILE A 302 1.36 3.63 1.09
N VAL A 303 2.05 2.82 1.90
CA VAL A 303 1.40 1.94 2.88
C VAL A 303 0.69 2.74 3.98
N SER A 304 1.31 3.83 4.43
CA SER A 304 0.77 4.68 5.49
C SER A 304 -0.37 5.59 5.02
N ALA A 305 -0.51 5.81 3.72
CA ALA A 305 -1.54 6.71 3.19
C ALA A 305 -2.95 6.26 3.58
N VAL A 306 -3.27 4.96 3.57
CA VAL A 306 -4.63 4.50 3.90
C VAL A 306 -4.97 4.73 5.38
N PRO A 307 -4.15 4.33 6.35
CA PRO A 307 -4.35 4.69 7.76
C PRO A 307 -4.43 6.19 8.03
N LEU A 308 -3.61 7.00 7.34
CA LEU A 308 -3.55 8.45 7.53
C LEU A 308 -4.75 9.18 6.92
N ALA A 309 -5.19 8.73 5.74
CA ALA A 309 -6.32 9.27 5.00
C ALA A 309 -7.68 8.81 5.55
N PHE A 310 -7.69 7.79 6.42
CA PHE A 310 -8.90 7.26 7.04
C PHE A 310 -9.74 8.38 7.67
N LYS A 311 -10.86 8.67 7.01
CA LYS A 311 -11.94 9.53 7.45
C LYS A 311 -13.19 8.67 7.43
N GLU A 312 -14.06 8.82 8.43
CA GLU A 312 -15.34 8.14 8.41
C GLU A 312 -16.12 8.54 7.15
N PRO A 313 -16.91 7.62 6.57
CA PRO A 313 -18.03 8.05 5.76
C PRO A 313 -18.84 8.98 6.65
N ARG A 314 -18.93 10.27 6.31
CA ARG A 314 -19.96 11.12 6.88
C ARG A 314 -21.25 10.33 6.65
N LEU A 315 -21.94 9.96 7.73
CA LEU A 315 -23.35 9.63 7.67
C LEU A 315 -23.99 10.89 7.05
N ARG A 316 -24.06 10.94 5.71
CA ARG A 316 -24.87 11.92 5.03
C ARG A 316 -26.27 11.53 5.47
N ASN A 317 -26.87 12.41 6.26
CA ASN A 317 -28.24 12.34 6.72
C ASN A 317 -29.09 11.60 5.68
N ILE A 318 -29.46 10.36 6.05
CA ILE A 318 -30.62 9.66 5.48
C ILE A 318 -31.79 10.11 6.33
#